data_AF-A0AAJ1AHT4-F1
#
_entry.id   AF-A0AAJ1AHT4-F1
#
_cell.length_a   1.000
_cell.length_b   1.000
_cell.length_c   1.000
_cell.angle_alpha   90.00
_cell.angle_beta   90.00
_cell.angle_gamma   90.00
#
_symmetry.space_group_name_H-M   'P 1'
#
loop_
_entity.id
_entity.type
_entity.pdbx_description
1 polymer ?
#
loop_
_entity_poly.entity_id
_entity_poly.type
_entity_poly.pdbx_seq_one_letter_code
_entity_poly.pdbx_strand_id
1 'polypeptide(L)' 'MTERPLKSTRLTVSLKEQDYDALTQIAVARDVSLSWVIRQAIRQFIEKDRESEHKIESSSDARPSNE' A
#
# COMPACT_ATOMS: atom_id res chain seq x y z
N MET A 1 8.87 -16.57 -23.74
CA MET A 1 7.97 -16.05 -22.70
C MET A 1 8.40 -14.62 -22.40
N THR A 2 7.72 -13.63 -22.95
CA THR A 2 8.04 -12.21 -22.74
C THR A 2 6.95 -11.62 -21.87
N GLU A 3 7.20 -11.61 -20.56
CA GLU A 3 6.43 -10.86 -19.57
C GLU A 3 6.31 -9.42 -20.07
N ARG A 4 5.11 -8.99 -20.48
CA ARG A 4 4.91 -7.60 -20.90
C ARG A 4 5.19 -6.72 -19.69
N PRO A 5 6.06 -5.70 -19.78
CA PRO A 5 6.23 -4.75 -18.68
C PRO A 5 4.85 -4.18 -18.37
N LEU A 6 4.37 -4.43 -17.15
CA LEU A 6 3.08 -3.93 -16.66
C LEU A 6 3.06 -2.43 -16.95
N LYS A 7 2.16 -2.00 -17.83
CA LYS A 7 2.10 -0.61 -18.28
C LYS A 7 2.00 0.28 -17.04
N SER A 8 2.96 1.19 -16.88
CA SER A 8 2.94 2.15 -15.80
C SER A 8 1.73 3.08 -16.00
N THR A 9 0.68 2.90 -15.22
CA THR A 9 -0.48 3.79 -15.22
C THR A 9 -0.11 5.11 -14.54
N ARG A 10 -0.33 6.23 -15.25
CA ARG A 10 -0.14 7.57 -14.67
C ARG A 10 -1.36 7.95 -13.84
N LEU A 11 -1.11 8.37 -12.60
CA LEU A 11 -2.12 8.90 -11.69
C LEU A 11 -1.75 10.34 -11.34
N THR A 12 -2.71 11.26 -11.42
CA THR A 12 -2.57 12.64 -10.92
C THR A 12 -3.48 12.77 -9.70
N VAL A 13 -2.92 13.24 -8.58
CA VAL A 13 -3.66 13.49 -7.34
C VAL A 13 -3.37 14.89 -6.85
N SER A 14 -4.35 15.53 -6.23
CA SER A 14 -4.16 16.77 -5.50
C SER A 14 -3.92 16.44 -4.03
N LEU A 15 -2.81 16.93 -3.49
CA LEU A 15 -2.43 16.79 -2.08
C LEU A 15 -2.51 18.16 -1.41
N LYS A 16 -2.73 18.17 -0.10
CA LYS A 16 -2.53 19.39 0.69
C LYS A 16 -1.04 19.71 0.72
N GLU A 17 -0.72 21.00 0.82
CA GLU A 17 0.66 21.49 0.88
C GLU A 17 1.46 20.81 2.00
N GLN A 18 0.89 20.74 3.20
CA GLN A 18 1.48 20.03 4.34
C GLN A 18 1.83 18.56 4.05
N ASP A 19 0.99 17.86 3.28
CA ASP A 19 1.19 16.43 2.99
C ASP A 19 2.26 16.27 1.92
N TYR A 20 2.29 17.19 0.95
CA TYR A 20 3.33 17.26 -0.08
C TYR A 20 4.71 17.53 0.51
N ASP A 21 4.80 18.48 1.45
CA ASP A 21 6.05 18.83 2.12
C ASP A 21 6.57 17.66 2.97
N ALA A 22 5.68 16.98 3.71
CA ALA A 22 6.04 15.81 4.48
C ALA A 22 6.59 14.68 3.58
N LEU A 23 5.92 14.39 2.46
CA LEU A 23 6.39 13.40 1.49
C LEU A 23 7.73 13.79 0.87
N THR A 24 7.93 15.08 0.60
CA THR A 24 9.19 15.61 0.06
C THR A 24 10.34 15.46 1.04
N GLN A 25 10.12 15.76 2.33
CA GLN A 25 11.13 15.56 3.37
C GLN A 25 11.52 14.07 3.51
N ILE A 26 10.54 13.17 3.44
CA ILE A 26 10.79 11.72 3.45
C ILE A 26 11.62 11.29 2.24
N ALA A 27 11.32 11.85 1.07
CA ALA A 27 12.05 11.57 -0.17
C ALA A 27 13.52 11.98 -0.05
N VAL A 28 13.78 13.19 0.45
CA VAL A 28 15.14 13.72 0.70
C VAL A 28 15.87 12.88 1.75
N ALA A 29 15.24 12.59 2.89
CA ALA A 29 15.87 11.83 3.98
C ALA A 29 16.28 10.40 3.59
N ARG A 30 15.60 9.82 2.60
CA ARG A 30 15.86 8.45 2.11
C ARG A 30 16.63 8.41 0.79
N ASP A 31 16.99 9.57 0.22
CA ASP A 31 17.63 9.71 -1.09
C ASP A 31 16.87 8.98 -2.22
N VAL A 32 15.55 9.19 -2.26
CA VAL A 32 14.65 8.55 -3.24
C VAL A 32 13.72 9.56 -3.88
N SER A 33 13.18 9.22 -5.05
CA SER A 33 12.16 10.06 -5.71
C SER A 33 10.84 10.10 -4.93
N LEU A 34 10.11 11.23 -5.02
CA LEU A 34 8.76 11.36 -4.47
C LEU A 34 7.80 10.26 -4.99
N SER A 35 7.90 9.93 -6.28
CA SER A 35 7.14 8.84 -6.91
C SER A 35 7.44 7.47 -6.31
N TRP A 36 8.64 7.24 -5.77
CA TRP A 36 8.97 6.01 -5.05
C TRP A 36 8.28 5.99 -3.68
N VAL A 37 8.33 7.11 -2.94
CA VAL A 37 7.68 7.25 -1.64
C VAL A 37 6.17 7.00 -1.75
N ILE A 38 5.52 7.63 -2.73
CA ILE A 38 4.08 7.44 -2.98
C ILE A 38 3.76 5.98 -3.27
N ARG A 39 4.55 5.32 -4.13
CA ARG A 39 4.35 3.90 -4.43
C ARG A 39 4.55 3.00 -3.20
N GLN A 40 5.52 3.31 -2.35
CA GLN A 40 5.75 2.56 -1.12
C GLN A 40 4.58 2.73 -0.14
N ALA A 41 4.08 3.96 0.02
CA ALA A 41 2.92 4.22 0.87
C ALA A 41 1.67 3.47 0.37
N ILE A 42 1.42 3.45 -0.94
CA ILE A 42 0.32 2.68 -1.54
C ILE A 42 0.47 1.18 -1.26
N ARG A 43 1.67 0.62 -1.44
CA ARG A 43 1.91 -0.81 -1.16
C ARG A 43 1.67 -1.16 0.31
N GLN A 44 2.17 -0.35 1.23
CA GLN A 44 1.96 -0.54 2.67
C GLN A 44 0.49 -0.41 3.06
N PHE A 45 -0.25 0.50 2.41
CA PHE A 45 -1.67 0.65 2.64
C PHE A 45 -2.44 -0.61 2.19
N ILE A 46 -2.20 -1.07 0.96
CA ILE A 46 -2.82 -2.29 0.42
C ILE A 46 -2.50 -3.51 1.27
N GLU A 47 -1.24 -3.67 1.69
CA GLU A 47 -0.83 -4.83 2.50
C GLU A 47 -1.56 -4.85 3.85
N LYS A 48 -1.65 -3.71 4.53
CA LYS A 48 -2.37 -3.58 5.81
C LYS A 48 -3.86 -3.88 5.69
N ASP A 49 -4.48 -3.46 4.58
CA ASP A 49 -5.88 -3.76 4.31
C ASP A 49 -6.10 -5.29 4.17
N ARG A 50 -5.23 -5.96 3.41
CA ARG A 50 -5.30 -7.43 3.20
C ARG A 50 -5.04 -8.22 4.49
N GLU A 51 -4.08 -7.79 5.30
CA GLU A 51 -3.82 -8.38 6.62
C GLU A 51 -5.04 -8.25 7.54
N SER A 52 -5.77 -7.13 7.44
CA SER A 52 -6.98 -6.87 8.22
C SER A 52 -8.14 -7.76 7.78
N GLU A 53 -8.29 -8.02 6.47
CA GLU A 53 -9.29 -8.96 5.93
C GLU A 53 -8.99 -10.42 6.35
N HIS A 54 -7.73 -10.87 6.29
CA HIS A 54 -7.34 -12.23 6.71
C HIS A 54 -7.53 -12.49 8.22
N LYS A 55 -7.51 -11.45 9.05
CA LYS A 55 -7.75 -11.58 10.50
C LYS A 55 -9.22 -11.86 10.85
N ILE A 56 -10.15 -11.52 9.96
CA ILE A 56 -11.60 -11.76 10.15
C ILE A 56 -11.94 -13.22 9.82
N GLU A 57 -11.30 -13.80 8.81
CA GLU A 57 -11.54 -15.19 8.39
C GLU A 57 -10.93 -16.22 9.36
N SER A 58 -9.76 -15.93 9.95
CA SER A 58 -9.08 -16.84 10.89
C SER A 58 -9.69 -16.92 12.29
N SER A 59 -10.57 -15.99 12.68
CA SER A 59 -11.30 -16.06 13.97
C SER A 59 -12.66 -16.77 13.87
N SER A 60 -13.08 -17.19 12.67
CA SER A 60 -14.39 -17.82 12.46
C SER A 60 -14.34 -19.37 12.45
N ASP A 61 -13.16 -19.97 12.59
CA ASP A 61 -12.96 -21.43 12.52
C ASP A 61 -12.99 -22.10 13.91
N ALA A 62 -13.93 -21.69 14.76
CA ALA A 62 -14.26 -22.36 16.01
C ALA A 62 -15.73 -22.78 15.99
N ARG A 63 -16.09 -23.71 15.11
CA ARG A 63 -17.32 -24.50 15.29
C ARG A 63 -17.02 -25.67 16.23
N PRO A 64 -17.61 -25.73 17.43
CA PRO A 64 -17.64 -26.98 18.17
C PRO A 64 -18.64 -27.89 17.45
N SER A 65 -18.14 -28.92 16.79
CA SER A 65 -18.95 -30.07 16.38
C SER A 65 -19.45 -30.74 17.65
N ASN A 66 -20.72 -30.55 17.96
CA ASN A 66 -21.41 -31.30 19.00
C ASN A 66 -22.23 -32.38 18.28
N GLU A 67 -21.79 -33.63 18.40
CA GLU A 67 -22.55 -34.84 18.04
C GLU A 67 -23.11 -35.47 19.33
#